data_AF-A0A249SUK5-F1
#
_entry.id   AF-A0A249SUK5-F1
#
_cell.length_a   1.000
_cell.length_b   1.000
_cell.length_c   1.000
_cell.angle_alpha   90.00
_cell.angle_beta   90.00
_cell.angle_gamma   90.00
#
_symmetry.space_group_name_H-M   'P 1'
#
loop_
_entity.id
_entity.type
_entity.pdbx_description
1 polymer ?
#
loop_
_entity_poly.entity_id
_entity_poly.type
_entity_poly.pdbx_seq_one_letter_code
_entity_poly.pdbx_strand_id
1 'polypeptide(L)'
;MNYLHCHACGCQNPATEFLTFCNNCHKKLQNNYADWKGKHPGQPYEQFLAAIATASRTPPGTPGTGWIKRTTHHRRRYMLTCCIIILLSIITGTIIGKRLVITWFYPGVNKAWLYTSWERMTIGRQALQISTPAHLRINDKALPPDLASGITYHKRYTNDQDEGMKIEVKFFSYLINTSNSLHSAAIQSVKSMETSPDISDIQYKELPAQPSDKTECLLQQGTYRYKEAILLSFSNLVMVRGQHRWIVSLHYRADDQTGREIADRILRTVNIKDTYGG
;
A
#
# COMPACT_ATOMS: atom_id res chain seq x y z
N MET A 1 4.80 75.44 -21.15
CA MET A 1 4.46 74.49 -22.25
C MET A 1 3.37 73.59 -21.70
N ASN A 2 2.21 73.50 -22.37
CA ASN A 2 1.03 72.83 -21.83
C ASN A 2 0.94 71.38 -22.32
N TYR A 3 0.35 70.50 -21.50
CA TYR A 3 0.26 69.07 -21.79
C TYR A 3 -1.18 68.54 -21.67
N LEU A 4 -1.53 67.59 -22.54
CA LEU A 4 -2.76 66.80 -22.48
C LEU A 4 -2.48 65.43 -21.84
N HIS A 5 -3.28 65.07 -20.84
CA HIS A 5 -3.20 63.76 -20.19
C HIS A 5 -3.94 62.70 -21.00
N CYS A 6 -3.28 61.57 -21.30
CA CYS A 6 -3.92 60.45 -21.96
C CYS A 6 -4.56 59.51 -20.94
N HIS A 7 -5.89 59.38 -20.98
CA HIS A 7 -6.63 58.46 -20.10
C HIS A 7 -6.26 56.97 -20.27
N ALA A 8 -5.67 56.57 -21.40
CA ALA A 8 -5.36 55.17 -21.65
C ALA A 8 -4.00 54.71 -21.12
N CYS A 9 -2.95 55.52 -21.25
CA CYS A 9 -1.58 55.20 -20.77
C CYS A 9 -1.17 55.99 -19.52
N GLY A 10 -1.95 57.00 -19.11
CA GLY A 10 -1.56 57.97 -18.08
C GLY A 10 -0.44 58.93 -18.48
N CYS A 11 0.00 58.90 -19.74
CA CYS A 11 1.13 59.66 -20.22
C CYS A 11 0.72 61.05 -20.74
N GLN A 12 1.59 62.04 -20.52
CA GLN A 12 1.34 63.43 -20.90
C GLN A 12 1.92 63.73 -22.30
N ASN A 13 1.10 64.35 -23.15
CA ASN A 13 1.44 64.66 -24.54
C ASN A 13 1.51 66.20 -24.69
N PRO A 14 2.48 66.76 -25.41
CA PRO A 14 2.57 68.21 -25.62
C PRO A 14 1.32 68.70 -26.35
N ALA A 15 0.58 69.62 -25.75
CA ALA A 15 -0.65 70.13 -26.33
C ALA A 15 -0.34 70.95 -27.59
N THR A 16 -0.78 70.46 -28.75
CA THR A 16 -0.76 71.19 -30.03
C THR A 16 -2.15 71.17 -30.66
N GLU A 17 -2.44 72.12 -31.56
CA GLU A 17 -3.75 72.22 -32.24
C GLU A 17 -4.12 70.96 -33.03
N PHE A 18 -3.11 70.22 -33.48
CA PHE A 18 -3.27 69.06 -34.36
C PHE A 18 -3.16 67.72 -33.61
N LEU A 19 -2.88 67.73 -32.30
CA LEU A 19 -2.69 66.50 -31.54
C LEU A 19 -4.02 65.79 -31.30
N THR A 20 -4.23 64.66 -31.96
CA THR A 20 -5.46 63.85 -31.84
C THR A 20 -5.22 62.47 -31.21
N PHE A 21 -4.01 61.92 -31.34
CA PHE A 21 -3.64 60.61 -30.79
C PHE A 21 -2.49 60.74 -29.80
N CYS A 22 -2.44 59.81 -28.84
CA CYS A 22 -1.34 59.75 -27.89
C CYS A 22 -0.05 59.27 -28.57
N ASN A 23 1.07 59.96 -28.33
CA ASN A 23 2.37 59.62 -28.90
C ASN A 23 2.93 58.27 -28.40
N ASN A 24 2.47 57.76 -27.26
CA ASN A 24 3.00 56.51 -26.67
C ASN A 24 2.11 55.30 -26.95
N CYS A 25 0.79 55.43 -26.82
CA CYS A 25 -0.14 54.29 -26.97
C CYS A 25 -0.99 54.36 -28.25
N HIS A 26 -0.83 55.40 -29.07
CA HIS A 26 -1.52 55.63 -30.34
C HIS A 26 -3.06 55.61 -30.28
N LYS A 27 -3.65 55.63 -29.07
CA LYS A 27 -5.10 55.76 -28.87
C LYS A 27 -5.52 57.22 -28.97
N LYS A 28 -6.73 57.47 -29.48
CA LYS A 28 -7.30 58.82 -29.63
C LYS A 28 -7.43 59.47 -28.25
N LEU A 29 -6.94 60.70 -28.12
CA LEU A 29 -7.08 61.51 -26.91
C LEU A 29 -8.50 62.08 -26.86
N GLN A 30 -9.27 61.83 -25.82
CA GLN A 30 -10.64 62.35 -25.71
C GLN A 30 -10.71 63.86 -25.48
N ASN A 31 -9.60 64.44 -25.03
CA ASN A 31 -9.43 65.86 -24.71
C ASN A 31 -8.63 66.61 -25.79
N ASN A 32 -8.71 66.17 -27.06
CA ASN A 32 -8.03 66.85 -28.17
C ASN A 32 -8.77 68.13 -28.63
N TYR A 33 -8.03 69.05 -29.26
CA TYR A 33 -8.58 70.32 -29.71
C TYR A 33 -9.64 70.18 -30.82
N ALA A 34 -9.48 69.21 -31.73
CA ALA A 34 -10.43 69.01 -32.83
C ALA A 34 -11.84 68.65 -32.32
N ASP A 35 -11.93 67.74 -31.35
CA ASP A 35 -13.18 67.34 -30.71
C ASP A 35 -13.74 68.47 -29.81
N TRP A 36 -12.88 69.26 -29.16
CA TRP A 36 -13.29 70.41 -28.35
C TRP A 36 -13.84 71.57 -29.21
N LYS A 37 -13.19 71.86 -30.34
CA LYS A 37 -13.60 72.89 -31.31
C LYS A 37 -14.96 72.58 -31.93
N GLY A 38 -15.26 71.29 -32.13
CA GLY A 38 -16.60 70.86 -32.57
C GLY A 38 -17.71 71.24 -31.58
N LYS A 39 -17.39 71.38 -30.28
CA LYS A 39 -18.33 71.79 -29.23
C LYS A 39 -18.30 73.31 -28.94
N HIS A 40 -17.24 74.01 -29.33
CA HIS A 40 -17.05 75.45 -29.10
C HIS A 40 -16.65 76.16 -30.41
N PRO A 41 -17.58 76.32 -31.37
CA PRO A 41 -17.28 76.94 -32.65
C PRO A 41 -16.86 78.41 -32.46
N GLY A 42 -15.76 78.81 -33.10
CA GLY A 42 -15.27 80.19 -33.09
C GLY A 42 -14.31 80.55 -31.96
N GLN A 43 -14.04 79.67 -30.99
CA GLN A 43 -13.07 79.96 -29.93
C GLN A 43 -11.62 79.65 -30.35
N PRO A 44 -10.63 80.48 -29.94
CA PRO A 44 -9.23 80.28 -30.27
C PRO A 44 -8.59 79.18 -29.41
N TYR A 45 -7.48 78.62 -29.92
CA TYR A 45 -6.74 77.54 -29.25
C TYR A 45 -6.24 77.88 -27.84
N GLU A 46 -5.96 79.15 -27.58
CA GLU A 46 -5.53 79.61 -26.25
C GLU A 46 -6.58 79.36 -25.16
N GLN A 47 -7.87 79.48 -25.50
CA GLN A 47 -8.96 79.19 -24.57
C GLN A 47 -9.08 77.70 -24.28
N PHE A 48 -8.80 76.85 -25.27
CA PHE A 48 -8.71 75.41 -25.07
C PHE A 48 -7.57 75.04 -24.11
N LEU A 49 -6.40 75.66 -24.28
CA LEU A 49 -5.26 75.44 -23.39
C LEU A 49 -5.55 75.84 -21.95
N ALA A 50 -6.24 76.96 -21.73
CA ALA A 50 -6.64 77.41 -20.41
C ALA A 50 -7.68 76.49 -19.75
N ALA A 51 -8.58 75.89 -20.53
CA ALA A 51 -9.66 75.06 -20.03
C ALA A 51 -9.25 73.62 -19.70
N ILE A 52 -8.32 73.02 -20.46
CA ILE A 52 -8.10 71.56 -20.46
C ILE A 52 -6.65 71.16 -20.21
N ALA A 53 -5.67 71.99 -20.57
CA ALA A 53 -4.27 71.58 -20.56
C ALA A 53 -3.59 71.89 -19.21
N THR A 54 -2.76 70.96 -18.73
CA THR A 54 -2.03 71.12 -17.46
C THR A 54 -0.59 71.60 -17.69
N ALA A 55 -0.09 72.46 -16.79
CA ALA A 55 1.21 73.14 -16.94
C ALA A 55 2.45 72.28 -16.64
N SER A 56 2.30 71.07 -16.09
CA SER A 56 3.45 70.26 -15.62
C SER A 56 3.68 69.02 -16.47
N ARG A 57 4.97 68.76 -16.75
CA ARG A 57 5.51 67.50 -17.31
C ARG A 57 5.92 66.59 -16.16
N THR A 58 5.06 65.69 -15.71
CA THR A 58 5.49 64.57 -14.87
C THR A 58 6.01 63.45 -15.78
N PRO A 59 7.19 62.86 -15.50
CA PRO A 59 7.73 61.79 -16.31
C PRO A 59 6.77 60.58 -16.31
N PRO A 60 6.67 59.84 -17.43
CA PRO A 60 5.75 58.71 -17.53
C PRO A 60 6.11 57.69 -16.45
N GLY A 61 5.18 57.47 -15.53
CA GLY A 61 5.26 56.38 -14.57
C GLY A 61 5.35 55.07 -15.33
N THR A 62 6.46 54.35 -15.15
CA THR A 62 6.58 52.96 -15.56
C THR A 62 5.40 52.17 -15.00
N PRO A 63 4.68 51.37 -15.81
CA PRO A 63 3.56 50.58 -15.31
C PRO A 63 4.10 49.64 -14.22
N GLY A 64 3.49 49.74 -13.04
CA GLY A 64 4.07 49.32 -11.78
C GLY A 64 4.49 47.85 -11.75
N THR A 65 5.79 47.63 -11.73
CA THR A 65 6.42 46.36 -11.26
C THR A 65 6.62 46.35 -9.74
N GLY A 66 5.92 47.23 -9.00
CA GLY A 66 6.01 47.40 -7.55
C GLY A 66 5.09 46.51 -6.70
N TRP A 67 4.05 45.89 -7.28
CA TRP A 67 3.09 45.06 -6.53
C TRP A 67 3.48 43.57 -6.44
N ILE A 68 4.42 43.10 -7.25
CA ILE A 68 4.76 41.66 -7.33
C ILE A 68 5.82 41.25 -6.28
N LYS A 69 6.49 42.18 -5.60
CA LYS A 69 7.59 41.85 -4.69
C LYS A 69 7.22 41.63 -3.21
N ARG A 70 5.96 41.81 -2.78
CA ARG A 70 5.54 41.54 -1.38
C ARG A 70 4.77 40.24 -1.16
N THR A 71 4.28 39.57 -2.20
CA THR A 71 3.50 38.31 -2.04
C THR A 71 4.34 37.04 -2.17
N THR A 72 5.59 37.14 -2.64
CA THR A 72 6.46 35.97 -2.93
C THR A 72 6.97 35.24 -1.69
N HIS A 73 7.13 35.93 -0.54
CA HIS A 73 7.65 35.29 0.67
C HIS A 73 6.61 34.37 1.35
N HIS A 74 5.35 34.79 1.46
CA HIS A 74 4.26 33.95 1.98
C HIS A 74 3.92 32.79 1.02
N ARG A 75 3.98 33.03 -0.29
CA ARG A 75 3.70 32.00 -1.31
C ARG A 75 4.77 30.90 -1.33
N ARG A 76 6.05 31.25 -1.08
CA ARG A 76 7.14 30.28 -0.96
C ARG A 76 7.05 29.44 0.32
N ARG A 77 6.68 30.06 1.44
CA ARG A 77 6.40 29.32 2.70
C ARG A 77 5.22 28.36 2.55
N TYR A 78 4.12 28.81 1.93
CA TYR A 78 2.95 27.96 1.67
C TYR A 78 3.27 26.79 0.73
N MET A 79 4.02 27.05 -0.36
CA MET A 79 4.51 25.99 -1.25
C MET A 79 5.37 24.96 -0.52
N LEU A 80 6.31 25.41 0.32
CA LEU A 80 7.15 24.52 1.13
C LEU A 80 6.31 23.68 2.09
N THR A 81 5.36 24.29 2.79
CA THR A 81 4.44 23.57 3.70
C THR A 81 3.59 22.56 2.95
N CYS A 82 3.02 22.91 1.79
CA CYS A 82 2.28 21.98 0.94
C CYS A 82 3.17 20.83 0.45
N CYS A 83 4.39 21.10 0.00
CA CYS A 83 5.33 20.06 -0.41
C CYS A 83 5.68 19.12 0.75
N ILE A 84 5.89 19.65 1.96
CA ILE A 84 6.14 18.83 3.16
C ILE A 84 4.92 17.98 3.52
N ILE A 85 3.71 18.53 3.48
CA ILE A 85 2.48 17.78 3.74
C ILE A 85 2.28 16.68 2.69
N ILE A 86 2.52 16.98 1.40
CA ILE A 86 2.45 15.98 0.33
C ILE A 86 3.48 14.89 0.56
N LEU A 87 4.73 15.25 0.86
CA LEU A 87 5.79 14.28 1.14
C LEU A 87 5.44 13.40 2.35
N LEU A 88 4.96 13.99 3.44
CA LEU A 88 4.50 13.25 4.62
C LEU A 88 3.30 12.36 4.28
N SER A 89 2.37 12.81 3.44
CA SER A 89 1.22 11.99 3.03
C SER A 89 1.63 10.81 2.14
N ILE A 90 2.64 10.96 1.29
CA ILE A 90 3.19 9.87 0.47
C ILE A 90 3.91 8.85 1.36
N ILE A 91 4.75 9.30 2.28
CA ILE A 91 5.46 8.41 3.21
C ILE A 91 4.46 7.67 4.11
N THR A 92 3.49 8.40 4.68
CA THR A 92 2.46 7.81 5.56
C THR A 92 1.53 6.88 4.79
N GLY A 93 1.10 7.27 3.58
CA GLY A 93 0.21 6.50 2.72
C GLY A 93 0.84 5.22 2.17
N THR A 94 2.14 5.21 1.90
CA THR A 94 2.83 3.99 1.45
C THR A 94 2.97 2.94 2.56
N ILE A 95 3.24 3.35 3.80
CA ILE A 95 3.38 2.41 4.93
C ILE A 95 2.02 1.94 5.42
N ILE A 96 1.10 2.88 5.71
CA ILE A 96 -0.23 2.56 6.22
C ILE A 96 -1.10 1.91 5.13
N GLY A 97 -1.01 2.40 3.89
CA GLY A 97 -1.76 1.85 2.76
C GLY A 97 -1.38 0.40 2.46
N LYS A 98 -0.08 0.06 2.44
CA LYS A 98 0.36 -1.34 2.27
C LYS A 98 -0.24 -2.25 3.35
N ARG A 99 -0.20 -1.83 4.62
CA ARG A 99 -0.76 -2.60 5.73
C ARG A 99 -2.27 -2.78 5.58
N LEU A 100 -3.02 -1.72 5.29
CA LEU A 100 -4.48 -1.78 5.13
C LEU A 100 -4.91 -2.67 3.97
N VAL A 101 -4.27 -2.53 2.80
CA VAL A 101 -4.58 -3.33 1.60
C VAL A 101 -4.31 -4.81 1.87
N ILE A 102 -3.14 -5.16 2.40
CA ILE A 102 -2.82 -6.58 2.66
C ILE A 102 -3.74 -7.12 3.76
N THR A 103 -4.10 -6.32 4.77
CA THR A 103 -5.00 -6.75 5.87
C THR A 103 -6.40 -7.05 5.37
N TRP A 104 -6.84 -6.38 4.31
CA TRP A 104 -8.09 -6.70 3.61
C TRP A 104 -8.01 -8.07 2.91
N PHE A 105 -6.87 -8.40 2.30
CA PHE A 105 -6.67 -9.69 1.62
C PHE A 105 -6.36 -10.85 2.56
N TYR A 106 -6.07 -10.57 3.84
CA TYR A 106 -5.91 -11.58 4.90
C TYR A 106 -6.87 -11.25 6.05
N PRO A 107 -8.18 -11.56 5.91
CA PRO A 107 -9.16 -11.35 6.96
C PRO A 107 -8.87 -12.26 8.17
N GLY A 108 -9.48 -11.94 9.31
CA GLY A 108 -9.52 -12.87 10.44
C GLY A 108 -10.37 -14.10 10.11
N VAL A 109 -10.19 -15.17 10.87
CA VAL A 109 -10.91 -16.42 10.69
C VAL A 109 -12.41 -16.21 10.95
N ASN A 110 -13.23 -16.85 10.13
CA ASN A 110 -14.68 -16.80 10.33
C ASN A 110 -15.07 -17.44 11.66
N LYS A 111 -15.68 -16.65 12.56
CA LYS A 111 -16.14 -17.13 13.89
C LYS A 111 -17.13 -18.29 13.81
N ALA A 112 -17.85 -18.45 12.69
CA ALA A 112 -18.73 -19.59 12.47
C ALA A 112 -18.00 -20.93 12.57
N TRP A 113 -16.71 -20.99 12.22
CA TRP A 113 -15.90 -22.22 12.28
C TRP A 113 -15.79 -22.83 13.69
N LEU A 114 -16.01 -22.03 14.75
CA LEU A 114 -16.07 -22.56 16.11
C LEU A 114 -17.27 -23.49 16.32
N TYR A 115 -18.37 -23.23 15.61
CA TYR A 115 -19.68 -23.85 15.81
C TYR A 115 -20.12 -24.76 14.66
N THR A 116 -19.51 -24.63 13.47
CA THR A 116 -19.78 -25.51 12.32
C THR A 116 -19.42 -26.97 12.63
N SER A 117 -20.07 -27.91 11.96
CA SER A 117 -19.68 -29.33 11.98
C SER A 117 -18.32 -29.52 11.31
N TRP A 118 -17.36 -30.10 12.03
CA TRP A 118 -16.02 -30.34 11.49
C TRP A 118 -15.99 -31.64 10.70
N GLU A 119 -15.42 -31.60 9.50
CA GLU A 119 -15.23 -32.77 8.67
C GLU A 119 -13.99 -33.52 9.17
N ARG A 120 -14.15 -34.82 9.46
CA ARG A 120 -13.03 -35.70 9.77
C ARG A 120 -12.56 -36.36 8.49
N MET A 121 -11.32 -36.09 8.11
CA MET A 121 -10.71 -36.68 6.92
C MET A 121 -9.53 -37.57 7.27
N THR A 122 -9.27 -38.55 6.41
CA THR A 122 -8.13 -39.47 6.52
C THR A 122 -7.16 -39.22 5.36
N ILE A 123 -5.90 -38.95 5.68
CA ILE A 123 -4.85 -38.58 4.74
C ILE A 123 -3.81 -39.70 4.65
N GLY A 124 -3.58 -40.17 3.42
CA GLY A 124 -2.57 -41.18 3.11
C GLY A 124 -3.02 -42.62 3.40
N ARG A 125 -2.18 -43.59 3.00
CA ARG A 125 -2.41 -45.03 3.25
C ARG A 125 -2.19 -45.40 4.71
N GLN A 126 -1.24 -44.73 5.37
CA GLN A 126 -1.11 -44.71 6.82
C GLN A 126 -1.90 -43.50 7.30
N ALA A 127 -3.08 -43.79 7.82
CA ALA A 127 -4.19 -42.86 7.98
C ALA A 127 -3.92 -41.81 9.06
N LEU A 128 -3.39 -40.65 8.67
CA LEU A 128 -3.49 -39.45 9.50
C LEU A 128 -4.95 -38.99 9.49
N GLN A 129 -5.59 -39.01 10.64
CA GLN A 129 -6.92 -38.46 10.85
C GLN A 129 -6.80 -37.04 11.39
N ILE A 130 -7.51 -36.12 10.77
CA ILE A 130 -7.59 -34.73 11.19
C ILE A 130 -9.03 -34.27 11.03
N SER A 131 -9.51 -33.44 11.96
CA SER A 131 -10.83 -32.82 11.87
C SER A 131 -10.65 -31.33 11.61
N THR A 132 -11.26 -30.82 10.54
CA THR A 132 -11.11 -29.42 10.12
C THR A 132 -12.48 -28.78 9.87
N PRO A 133 -12.62 -27.46 10.12
CA PRO A 133 -13.85 -26.74 9.79
C PRO A 133 -14.02 -26.49 8.28
N ALA A 134 -12.94 -26.59 7.51
CA ALA A 134 -12.92 -26.45 6.07
C ALA A 134 -12.50 -27.76 5.39
N HIS A 135 -13.04 -28.01 4.20
CA HIS A 135 -12.67 -29.16 3.38
C HIS A 135 -11.25 -28.98 2.82
N LEU A 136 -10.38 -29.97 3.00
CA LEU A 136 -9.01 -29.91 2.45
C LEU A 136 -8.93 -30.62 1.10
N ARG A 137 -8.54 -29.87 0.07
CA ARG A 137 -8.36 -30.36 -1.29
C ARG A 137 -6.91 -30.71 -1.57
N ILE A 138 -6.70 -31.68 -2.47
CA ILE A 138 -5.37 -32.04 -2.94
C ILE A 138 -4.82 -30.87 -3.77
N ASN A 139 -3.63 -30.38 -3.41
CA ASN A 139 -2.90 -29.34 -4.10
C ASN A 139 -1.43 -29.75 -4.19
N ASP A 140 -1.17 -30.75 -5.03
CA ASP A 140 0.16 -31.28 -5.23
C ASP A 140 1.00 -30.29 -6.03
N LYS A 141 2.19 -29.98 -5.51
CA LYS A 141 3.23 -29.26 -6.24
C LYS A 141 4.39 -30.19 -6.49
N ALA A 142 5.11 -29.95 -7.58
CA ALA A 142 6.37 -30.65 -7.84
C ALA A 142 7.33 -30.40 -6.67
N LEU A 143 7.97 -31.46 -6.20
CA LEU A 143 9.04 -31.32 -5.21
C LEU A 143 10.27 -30.72 -5.88
N PRO A 144 11.05 -29.89 -5.15
CA PRO A 144 12.39 -29.53 -5.58
C PRO A 144 13.22 -30.79 -5.91
N PRO A 145 14.10 -30.74 -6.92
CA PRO A 145 14.91 -31.90 -7.34
C PRO A 145 15.68 -32.53 -6.17
N ASP A 146 16.19 -31.70 -5.28
CA ASP A 146 16.97 -32.07 -4.10
C ASP A 146 16.20 -32.99 -3.13
N LEU A 147 14.86 -32.87 -3.08
CA LEU A 147 13.99 -33.68 -2.22
C LEU A 147 13.40 -34.88 -2.94
N ALA A 148 13.25 -34.80 -4.26
CA ALA A 148 12.61 -35.84 -5.06
C ALA A 148 13.39 -37.17 -5.04
N SER A 149 14.72 -37.13 -4.92
CA SER A 149 15.58 -38.33 -4.99
C SER A 149 15.38 -39.34 -3.85
N GLY A 150 14.86 -38.90 -2.70
CA GLY A 150 14.64 -39.75 -1.52
C GLY A 150 13.17 -40.05 -1.20
N ILE A 151 12.23 -39.50 -1.98
CA ILE A 151 10.79 -39.54 -1.68
C ILE A 151 10.07 -40.40 -2.72
N THR A 152 9.42 -41.47 -2.26
CA THR A 152 8.61 -42.36 -3.12
C THR A 152 7.21 -41.81 -3.38
N TYR A 153 6.67 -41.06 -2.41
CA TYR A 153 5.32 -40.52 -2.51
C TYR A 153 5.20 -39.25 -1.68
N HIS A 154 4.59 -38.21 -2.25
CA HIS A 154 4.21 -37.01 -1.53
C HIS A 154 2.79 -36.58 -1.89
N LYS A 155 2.08 -36.04 -0.91
CA LYS A 155 0.79 -35.37 -1.12
C LYS A 155 0.70 -34.13 -0.28
N ARG A 156 0.03 -33.12 -0.83
CA ARG A 156 -0.29 -31.88 -0.12
C ARG A 156 -1.78 -31.63 -0.17
N TYR A 157 -2.35 -31.35 1.00
CA TYR A 157 -3.75 -30.99 1.18
C TYR A 157 -3.81 -29.57 1.72
N THR A 158 -4.74 -28.75 1.23
CA THR A 158 -4.93 -27.38 1.70
C THR A 158 -6.40 -27.01 1.64
N ASN A 159 -6.84 -26.12 2.53
CA ASN A 159 -8.13 -25.44 2.35
C ASN A 159 -8.00 -24.32 1.32
N ASP A 160 -9.16 -23.84 0.85
CA ASP A 160 -9.26 -22.64 0.01
C ASP A 160 -8.86 -21.40 0.86
N GLN A 161 -8.14 -20.44 0.26
CA GLN A 161 -7.44 -19.37 1.01
C GLN A 161 -8.33 -18.23 1.53
N ASP A 162 -9.64 -18.28 1.28
CA ASP A 162 -10.52 -17.11 1.43
C ASP A 162 -11.12 -16.95 2.84
N GLU A 163 -10.79 -17.84 3.79
CA GLU A 163 -11.46 -17.88 5.11
C GLU A 163 -10.54 -17.52 6.30
N GLY A 164 -9.45 -16.79 6.05
CA GLY A 164 -8.63 -16.15 7.09
C GLY A 164 -7.66 -17.06 7.86
N MET A 165 -7.75 -18.39 7.68
CA MET A 165 -6.75 -19.35 8.12
C MET A 165 -6.38 -20.28 6.96
N LYS A 166 -5.08 -20.54 6.83
CA LYS A 166 -4.54 -21.56 5.92
C LYS A 166 -4.21 -22.81 6.72
N ILE A 167 -4.84 -23.91 6.35
CA ILE A 167 -4.63 -25.25 6.87
C ILE A 167 -3.96 -26.04 5.77
N GLU A 168 -2.78 -26.58 6.06
CA GLU A 168 -2.01 -27.37 5.13
C GLU A 168 -1.55 -28.68 5.77
N VAL A 169 -1.72 -29.79 5.06
CA VAL A 169 -1.20 -31.09 5.47
C VAL A 169 -0.30 -31.63 4.39
N LYS A 170 0.97 -31.86 4.72
CA LYS A 170 1.93 -32.52 3.84
C LYS A 170 2.18 -33.94 4.34
N PHE A 171 2.17 -34.88 3.42
CA PHE A 171 2.54 -36.26 3.67
C PHE A 171 3.71 -36.65 2.76
N PHE A 172 4.70 -37.34 3.32
CA PHE A 172 5.85 -37.86 2.62
C PHE A 172 6.09 -39.32 3.00
N SER A 173 6.44 -40.12 1.98
CA SER A 173 6.95 -41.48 2.12
C SER A 173 8.35 -41.53 1.53
N TYR A 174 9.32 -41.97 2.33
CA TYR A 174 10.73 -42.01 1.97
C TYR A 174 11.15 -43.40 1.49
N LEU A 175 12.25 -43.46 0.74
CA LEU A 175 12.93 -44.71 0.45
C LEU A 175 13.58 -45.27 1.72
N ILE A 176 13.74 -46.60 1.80
CA ILE A 176 14.26 -47.30 2.99
C ILE A 176 15.64 -46.76 3.44
N ASN A 177 16.47 -46.33 2.47
CA ASN A 177 17.83 -45.85 2.72
C ASN A 177 17.91 -44.33 2.94
N THR A 178 16.77 -43.62 2.97
CA THR A 178 16.73 -42.19 3.20
C THR A 178 16.49 -41.90 4.67
N SER A 179 17.30 -41.01 5.25
CA SER A 179 17.13 -40.58 6.64
C SER A 179 15.84 -39.78 6.79
N ASN A 180 14.97 -40.24 7.70
CA ASN A 180 13.73 -39.56 8.08
C ASN A 180 13.68 -39.44 9.61
N SER A 181 14.37 -38.45 10.16
CA SER A 181 14.34 -38.17 11.61
C SER A 181 13.39 -37.02 11.93
N LEU A 182 12.79 -37.04 13.12
CA LEU A 182 11.95 -35.94 13.61
C LEU A 182 12.69 -34.60 13.61
N HIS A 183 13.95 -34.58 14.06
CA HIS A 183 14.76 -33.36 14.12
C HIS A 183 15.02 -32.77 12.73
N SER A 184 15.40 -33.59 11.75
CA SER A 184 15.57 -33.12 10.36
C SER A 184 14.26 -32.62 9.75
N ALA A 185 13.15 -33.29 10.07
CA ALA A 185 11.81 -32.89 9.63
C ALA A 185 11.39 -31.53 10.19
N ALA A 186 11.64 -31.30 11.48
CA ALA A 186 11.37 -30.06 12.19
C ALA A 186 12.12 -28.88 11.57
N ILE A 187 13.45 -29.02 11.40
CA ILE A 187 14.29 -28.00 10.76
C ILE A 187 13.81 -27.70 9.35
N GLN A 188 13.52 -28.74 8.56
CA GLN A 188 13.09 -28.58 7.17
C GLN A 188 11.76 -27.84 7.06
N SER A 189 10.83 -28.07 8.00
CA SER A 189 9.53 -27.42 7.97
C SER A 189 9.64 -25.89 8.13
N VAL A 190 10.48 -25.41 9.05
CA VAL A 190 10.75 -23.97 9.22
C VAL A 190 11.58 -23.43 8.08
N LYS A 191 12.63 -24.14 7.65
CA LYS A 191 13.46 -23.72 6.51
C LYS A 191 12.63 -23.52 5.25
N SER A 192 11.59 -24.34 5.03
CA SER A 192 10.67 -24.16 3.90
C SER A 192 9.88 -22.85 3.96
N MET A 193 9.60 -22.34 5.18
CA MET A 193 8.99 -21.02 5.37
C MET A 193 10.02 -19.91 5.13
N GLU A 194 11.24 -20.03 5.66
CA GLU A 194 12.34 -19.06 5.47
C GLU A 194 12.72 -18.87 4.01
N THR A 195 12.66 -19.92 3.20
CA THR A 195 12.95 -19.83 1.75
C THR A 195 11.84 -19.13 0.94
N SER A 196 10.69 -18.83 1.55
CA SER A 196 9.59 -18.17 0.85
C SER A 196 9.88 -16.67 0.72
N PRO A 197 9.83 -16.08 -0.50
CA PRO A 197 10.14 -14.66 -0.70
C PRO A 197 9.13 -13.72 -0.03
N ASP A 198 7.93 -14.23 0.30
CA ASP A 198 6.89 -13.45 0.97
C ASP A 198 7.01 -13.49 2.51
N ILE A 199 7.97 -14.22 3.09
CA ILE A 199 8.06 -14.44 4.54
C ILE A 199 9.34 -13.80 5.09
N SER A 200 9.21 -13.03 6.18
CA SER A 200 10.32 -12.45 6.93
C SER A 200 10.06 -12.51 8.44
N ASP A 201 11.08 -12.20 9.25
CA ASP A 201 10.99 -12.09 10.72
C ASP A 201 10.39 -13.33 11.43
N ILE A 202 10.76 -14.54 11.00
CA ILE A 202 10.28 -15.77 11.65
C ILE A 202 10.86 -15.86 13.08
N GLN A 203 9.98 -16.07 14.06
CA GLN A 203 10.32 -16.38 15.44
C GLN A 203 9.47 -17.56 15.89
N TYR A 204 10.08 -18.56 16.53
CA TYR A 204 9.36 -19.75 16.97
C TYR A 204 10.01 -20.42 18.17
N LYS A 205 9.22 -21.29 18.80
CA LYS A 205 9.64 -22.21 19.84
C LYS A 205 9.23 -23.62 19.46
N GLU A 206 9.97 -24.60 19.97
CA GLU A 206 9.63 -26.01 19.85
C GLU A 206 9.07 -26.51 21.16
N LEU A 207 7.98 -27.26 21.09
CA LEU A 207 7.29 -27.85 22.23
C LEU A 207 7.18 -29.36 21.98
N PRO A 208 7.41 -30.19 23.02
CA PRO A 208 7.12 -31.60 22.91
C PRO A 208 5.62 -31.78 22.63
N ALA A 209 5.31 -32.66 21.67
CA ALA A 209 3.94 -33.10 21.40
C ALA A 209 3.86 -34.61 21.64
N GLN A 210 2.66 -35.13 21.85
CA GLN A 210 2.37 -36.57 21.85
C GLN A 210 0.93 -36.81 21.37
N PRO A 211 0.67 -36.90 20.05
CA PRO A 211 -0.64 -37.22 19.50
C PRO A 211 -0.95 -38.73 19.57
N SER A 212 0.05 -39.59 19.79
CA SER A 212 -0.11 -41.06 19.94
C SER A 212 1.17 -41.72 20.49
N ASP A 213 1.03 -42.80 21.25
CA ASP A 213 2.11 -43.48 22.00
C ASP A 213 3.30 -43.98 21.16
N LYS A 214 3.12 -44.17 19.84
CA LYS A 214 4.14 -44.76 18.95
C LYS A 214 4.66 -43.81 17.87
N THR A 215 4.34 -42.52 17.94
CA THR A 215 4.76 -41.54 16.92
C THR A 215 5.62 -40.46 17.53
N GLU A 216 6.85 -40.34 17.03
CA GLU A 216 7.71 -39.21 17.34
C GLU A 216 7.12 -37.94 16.73
N CYS A 217 7.00 -36.89 17.54
CA CYS A 217 6.42 -35.65 17.09
C CYS A 217 6.93 -34.43 17.85
N LEU A 218 6.80 -33.28 17.19
CA LEU A 218 7.25 -31.99 17.67
C LEU A 218 6.27 -30.93 17.21
N LEU A 219 5.88 -30.04 18.11
CA LEU A 219 5.06 -28.90 17.79
C LEU A 219 5.94 -27.65 17.74
N GLN A 220 5.96 -26.97 16.61
CA GLN A 220 6.61 -25.67 16.46
C GLN A 220 5.54 -24.59 16.40
N GLN A 221 5.67 -23.56 17.24
CA GLN A 221 4.74 -22.44 17.28
C GLN A 221 5.49 -21.13 17.23
N GLY A 222 4.96 -20.18 16.47
CA GLY A 222 5.67 -18.93 16.24
C GLY A 222 4.87 -17.88 15.49
N THR A 223 5.58 -16.84 15.10
CA THR A 223 5.07 -15.74 14.27
C THR A 223 6.04 -15.40 13.16
N TYR A 224 5.53 -14.81 12.08
CA TYR A 224 6.32 -14.27 10.99
C TYR A 224 5.60 -13.10 10.32
N ARG A 225 6.34 -12.26 9.60
CA ARG A 225 5.76 -11.23 8.73
C ARG A 225 5.51 -11.80 7.34
N TYR A 226 4.28 -11.62 6.86
CA TYR A 226 3.91 -11.90 5.49
C TYR A 226 3.92 -10.60 4.67
N LYS A 227 4.67 -10.61 3.56
CA LYS A 227 4.90 -9.47 2.65
C LYS A 227 5.29 -8.18 3.39
N GLU A 228 6.10 -8.34 4.45
CA GLU A 228 6.56 -7.27 5.34
C GLU A 228 5.44 -6.46 6.04
N ALA A 229 4.17 -6.85 5.91
CA ALA A 229 3.03 -6.00 6.27
C ALA A 229 2.15 -6.57 7.38
N ILE A 230 1.94 -7.89 7.40
CA ILE A 230 1.05 -8.55 8.37
C ILE A 230 1.83 -9.52 9.23
N LEU A 231 1.56 -9.48 10.52
CA LEU A 231 2.04 -10.49 11.46
C LEU A 231 1.08 -11.69 11.47
N LEU A 232 1.56 -12.84 11.03
CA LEU A 232 0.85 -14.10 11.09
C LEU A 232 1.44 -14.97 12.20
N SER A 233 0.58 -15.73 12.86
CA SER A 233 0.95 -16.84 13.73
C SER A 233 0.94 -18.13 12.93
N PHE A 234 1.81 -19.06 13.32
CA PHE A 234 1.80 -20.40 12.77
C PHE A 234 1.94 -21.49 13.82
N SER A 235 1.50 -22.68 13.46
CA SER A 235 1.73 -23.90 14.22
C SER A 235 2.03 -25.05 13.24
N ASN A 236 3.20 -25.66 13.38
CA ASN A 236 3.59 -26.85 12.62
C ASN A 236 3.65 -28.03 13.58
N LEU A 237 2.76 -29.00 13.40
CA LEU A 237 2.88 -30.31 14.05
C LEU A 237 3.60 -31.26 13.09
N VAL A 238 4.84 -31.58 13.44
CA VAL A 238 5.71 -32.49 12.69
C VAL A 238 5.63 -33.85 13.33
N MET A 239 5.36 -34.88 12.54
CA MET A 239 5.22 -36.27 12.99
C MET A 239 6.02 -37.18 12.07
N VAL A 240 6.76 -38.12 12.67
CA VAL A 240 7.58 -39.10 11.97
C VAL A 240 7.29 -40.50 12.51
N ARG A 241 7.14 -41.45 11.58
CA ARG A 241 6.99 -42.88 11.89
C ARG A 241 7.68 -43.72 10.82
N GLY A 242 8.86 -44.25 11.14
CA GLY A 242 9.67 -45.00 10.18
C GLY A 242 9.93 -44.17 8.92
N GLN A 243 9.51 -44.67 7.76
CA GLN A 243 9.70 -43.99 6.47
C GLN A 243 8.63 -42.96 6.12
N HIS A 244 7.72 -42.66 7.05
CA HIS A 244 6.61 -41.75 6.79
C HIS A 244 6.71 -40.50 7.66
N ARG A 245 6.32 -39.37 7.05
CA ARG A 245 6.33 -38.06 7.68
C ARG A 245 5.05 -37.33 7.35
N TRP A 246 4.47 -36.70 8.38
CA TRP A 246 3.34 -35.81 8.25
C TRP A 246 3.70 -34.45 8.85
N ILE A 247 3.27 -33.39 8.17
CA ILE A 247 3.41 -32.02 8.67
C ILE A 247 2.04 -31.37 8.54
N VAL A 248 1.44 -31.02 9.68
CA VAL A 248 0.21 -30.21 9.74
C VAL A 248 0.62 -28.78 10.05
N SER A 249 0.43 -27.88 9.08
CA SER A 249 0.79 -26.47 9.16
C SER A 249 -0.46 -25.61 9.17
N LEU A 250 -0.59 -24.79 10.22
CA LEU A 250 -1.70 -23.87 10.41
C LEU A 250 -1.14 -22.45 10.39
N HIS A 251 -1.72 -21.56 9.60
CA HIS A 251 -1.33 -20.16 9.53
C HIS A 251 -2.56 -19.27 9.65
N TYR A 252 -2.53 -18.30 10.54
CA TYR A 252 -3.64 -17.39 10.81
C TYR A 252 -3.07 -16.06 11.33
N ARG A 253 -3.91 -15.04 11.46
CA ARG A 253 -3.45 -13.74 11.96
C ARG A 253 -3.03 -13.80 13.42
N ALA A 254 -1.92 -13.15 13.77
CA ALA A 254 -1.40 -13.18 15.14
C ALA A 254 -2.30 -12.47 16.16
N ASP A 255 -3.09 -11.48 15.70
CA ASP A 255 -4.07 -10.74 16.50
C ASP A 255 -5.45 -11.42 16.56
N ASP A 256 -5.64 -12.56 15.91
CA ASP A 256 -6.92 -13.26 15.87
C ASP A 256 -6.99 -14.41 16.89
N GLN A 257 -7.67 -14.13 18.01
CA GLN A 257 -7.94 -15.10 19.07
C GLN A 257 -8.80 -16.27 18.59
N THR A 258 -9.73 -16.04 17.65
CA THR A 258 -10.60 -17.09 17.09
C THR A 258 -9.74 -18.08 16.29
N GLY A 259 -8.82 -17.55 15.48
CA GLY A 259 -7.86 -18.36 14.73
C GLY A 259 -6.99 -19.21 15.64
N ARG A 260 -6.54 -18.68 16.78
CA ARG A 260 -5.77 -19.45 17.77
C ARG A 260 -6.57 -20.62 18.33
N GLU A 261 -7.80 -20.38 18.77
CA GLU A 261 -8.67 -21.41 19.35
C GLU A 261 -9.00 -22.52 18.35
N ILE A 262 -9.28 -22.15 17.10
CA ILE A 262 -9.50 -23.12 16.03
C ILE A 262 -8.22 -23.92 15.75
N ALA A 263 -7.06 -23.26 15.69
CA ALA A 263 -5.80 -23.95 15.45
C ALA A 263 -5.50 -24.98 16.55
N ASP A 264 -5.65 -24.59 17.82
CA ASP A 264 -5.47 -25.49 18.96
C ASP A 264 -6.44 -26.67 18.91
N ARG A 265 -7.70 -26.43 18.53
CA ARG A 265 -8.70 -27.51 18.37
C ARG A 265 -8.36 -28.45 17.22
N ILE A 266 -7.89 -27.95 16.08
CA ILE A 266 -7.42 -28.79 14.96
C ILE A 266 -6.28 -29.69 15.43
N LEU A 267 -5.26 -29.12 16.07
CA LEU A 267 -4.10 -29.87 16.55
C LEU A 267 -4.48 -31.00 17.51
N ARG A 268 -5.45 -30.79 18.41
CA ARG A 268 -5.96 -31.83 19.33
C ARG A 268 -6.68 -32.98 18.62
N THR A 269 -7.17 -32.77 17.41
CA THR A 269 -7.88 -33.81 16.64
C THR A 269 -6.95 -34.69 15.82
N VAL A 270 -5.67 -34.31 15.71
CA VAL A 270 -4.69 -35.02 14.91
C VAL A 270 -4.33 -36.34 15.57
N ASN A 271 -4.58 -37.43 14.86
CA ASN A 271 -4.22 -38.78 15.30
C ASN A 271 -3.75 -39.59 14.09
N ILE A 272 -2.79 -40.49 14.28
CA ILE A 272 -2.36 -41.41 13.22
C ILE A 272 -2.84 -42.81 13.60
N LYS A 273 -3.80 -43.33 12.84
CA LYS A 273 -4.37 -44.64 13.06
C LYS A 273 -3.33 -45.72 12.74
N ASP A 274 -3.17 -46.68 13.64
CA ASP A 274 -2.39 -47.88 13.37
C ASP A 274 -3.12 -48.74 12.33
N THR A 275 -2.50 -48.94 11.17
CA THR A 275 -3.03 -49.79 10.09
C THR A 275 -2.60 -51.25 10.22
N TYR A 276 -2.45 -51.77 11.45
CA TYR A 276 -2.30 -53.21 11.70
C TYR A 276 -3.11 -53.63 12.92
N GLY A 277 -4.23 -54.28 12.63
CA GLY A 277 -5.18 -54.90 13.54
C GLY A 277 -6.04 -55.82 12.69
N GLY A 278 -5.38 -56.81 12.08
CA GLY A 278 -5.90 -57.84 11.19
C GLY A 278 -4.77 -58.81 10.90
#